data_AF-A0A8X8WL33-F1
#
_entry.id   AF-A0A8X8WL33-F1
#
_cell.length_a   1.000
_cell.length_b   1.000
_cell.length_c   1.000
_cell.angle_alpha   90.00
_cell.angle_beta   90.00
_cell.angle_gamma   90.00
#
_symmetry.space_group_name_H-M   'P 1'
#
loop_
_entity.id
_entity.type
_entity.pdbx_description
1 polymer ?
#
loop_
_entity_poly.entity_id
_entity_poly.type
_entity_poly.pdbx_seq_one_letter_code
_entity_poly.pdbx_strand_id
1 'polypeptide(L)'
;MRGMDTICLIIRHGTPNEKMKRFSVSFNLWFQNLLGKVSSVDAVVLLSSSQDLICGFLLFNLVANMEFTSKIRHLRVESDVEALETKHYRVRGEEDMGSLATAEVCDTNAALVAVGDIRVLPPIFKTYGQCRAFSGPIVTLKVFEDNVLVRELLETKGEGRILVIDGGGSMRCALVGGNLGQLAQNMGWNGIVVNGCIRDVDEINGCDVGVRALASHPQKSYKRGIGEKHVPVNIAGTLIHDGEWLYADSDGILISKGELSL
;
A
#
# COMPACT_ATOMS: atom_id res chain seq x y z
N MET A 1 -17.46 3.23 -1.25
CA MET A 1 -17.45 4.41 -0.35
C MET A 1 -16.12 5.13 -0.50
N ARG A 2 -16.10 6.47 -0.40
CA ARG A 2 -14.89 7.28 -0.65
C ARG A 2 -13.85 7.00 0.43
N GLY A 3 -12.60 6.77 0.03
CA GLY A 3 -11.48 6.60 0.95
C GLY A 3 -11.37 7.76 1.93
N MET A 4 -11.22 7.43 3.21
CA MET A 4 -11.03 8.40 4.29
C MET A 4 -9.57 8.83 4.34
N ASP A 5 -9.28 10.08 3.98
CA ASP A 5 -7.97 10.69 4.22
C ASP A 5 -7.95 11.26 5.64
N THR A 6 -7.18 10.63 6.53
CA THR A 6 -6.96 11.14 7.89
C THR A 6 -5.72 12.03 7.91
N ILE A 7 -5.86 13.26 8.42
CA ILE A 7 -4.72 14.16 8.66
C ILE A 7 -4.35 14.07 10.14
N CYS A 8 -3.18 13.53 10.44
CA CYS A 8 -2.66 13.43 11.80
C CYS A 8 -1.61 14.52 12.03
N LEU A 9 -1.81 15.37 13.04
CA LEU A 9 -0.85 16.39 13.47
C LEU A 9 -0.13 15.88 14.73
N ILE A 10 1.16 15.59 14.62
CA ILE A 10 1.99 15.20 15.77
C ILE A 10 2.68 16.45 16.31
N ILE A 11 2.34 16.87 17.52
CA ILE A 11 3.00 17.98 18.22
C ILE A 11 3.93 17.37 19.27
N ARG A 12 5.25 17.46 19.05
CA ARG A 12 6.25 17.07 20.07
C ARG A 12 6.54 18.24 21.00
N HIS A 13 6.29 18.09 22.29
CA HIS A 13 6.89 18.95 23.31
C HIS A 13 7.22 18.18 24.59
N GLY A 14 8.43 18.43 25.11
CA GLY A 14 8.91 17.91 26.39
C GLY A 14 8.17 18.50 27.59
N THR A 15 8.07 17.67 28.64
CA THR A 15 7.56 17.88 30.02
C THR A 15 6.46 18.93 30.26
N PRO A 16 5.28 18.56 30.82
CA PRO A 16 4.16 19.48 30.95
C PRO A 16 4.42 20.64 31.91
N ASN A 17 4.18 21.88 31.48
CA ASN A 17 4.21 23.06 32.34
C ASN A 17 2.95 23.94 32.16
N GLU A 18 2.61 24.79 33.13
CA GLU A 18 1.34 25.54 33.28
C GLU A 18 0.78 26.26 32.02
N LYS A 19 1.62 26.52 31.01
CA LYS A 19 1.20 27.02 29.69
C LYS A 19 0.22 26.08 28.96
N MET A 20 0.26 24.78 29.25
CA MET A 20 -0.60 23.77 28.61
C MET A 20 -2.09 23.93 28.98
N LYS A 21 -2.40 24.40 30.19
CA LYS A 21 -3.78 24.70 30.63
C LYS A 21 -4.35 25.92 29.93
N ARG A 22 -3.52 26.94 29.64
CA ARG A 22 -3.96 28.15 28.90
C ARG A 22 -4.15 27.88 27.40
N PHE A 23 -3.31 27.02 26.80
CA PHE A 23 -3.46 26.66 25.38
C PHE A 23 -4.73 25.84 25.13
N SER A 24 -5.07 24.91 26.02
CA SER A 24 -6.34 24.14 25.95
C SER A 24 -7.58 25.04 25.95
N VAL A 25 -7.60 26.11 26.76
CA VAL A 25 -8.76 27.02 26.87
C VAL A 25 -8.85 27.97 25.66
N SER A 26 -7.73 28.57 25.23
CA SER A 26 -7.72 29.45 24.05
C SER A 26 -7.95 28.68 22.75
N PHE A 27 -7.48 27.43 22.66
CA PHE A 27 -7.74 26.55 21.52
C PHE A 27 -9.20 26.11 21.49
N ASN A 28 -9.83 25.78 22.63
CA ASN A 28 -11.26 25.48 22.67
C ASN A 28 -12.13 26.66 22.20
N LEU A 29 -11.79 27.89 22.58
CA LEU A 29 -12.49 29.11 22.15
C LEU A 29 -12.29 29.43 20.66
N TRP A 30 -11.10 29.18 20.12
CA TRP A 30 -10.83 29.30 18.68
C TRP A 30 -11.52 28.18 17.87
N PHE A 31 -11.50 26.95 18.39
CA PHE A 31 -12.14 25.76 17.79
C PHE A 31 -13.67 25.86 17.80
N GLN A 32 -14.28 26.34 18.89
CA GLN A 32 -15.72 26.63 18.98
C GLN A 32 -16.16 27.72 17.98
N ASN A 33 -15.32 28.73 17.71
CA ASN A 33 -15.61 29.74 16.68
C ASN A 33 -15.44 29.21 15.24
N LEU A 34 -14.54 28.24 15.02
CA LEU A 34 -14.39 27.56 13.75
C LEU A 34 -15.56 26.59 13.46
N LEU A 35 -16.11 25.95 14.50
CA LEU A 35 -17.26 25.04 14.45
C LEU A 35 -18.60 25.70 14.10
N GLY A 36 -18.69 27.03 14.08
CA GLY A 36 -19.88 27.73 13.56
C GLY A 36 -20.22 27.43 12.09
N LYS A 37 -19.36 26.66 11.39
CA LYS A 37 -19.54 26.21 10.00
C LYS A 37 -19.40 24.69 9.79
N VAL A 38 -19.27 23.89 10.85
CA VAL A 38 -19.11 22.42 10.76
C VAL A 38 -20.22 21.76 11.57
N SER A 39 -21.11 21.05 10.90
CA SER A 39 -22.37 20.56 11.48
C SER A 39 -22.24 19.33 12.39
N SER A 40 -21.10 18.64 12.45
CA SER A 40 -20.84 17.58 13.44
C SER A 40 -19.35 17.24 13.54
N VAL A 41 -18.88 16.98 14.77
CA VAL A 41 -17.60 16.30 15.05
C VAL A 41 -17.93 15.16 16.01
N ASP A 42 -17.79 13.92 15.56
CA ASP A 42 -18.30 12.76 16.29
C ASP A 42 -17.26 12.09 17.22
N ALA A 43 -15.96 12.36 17.07
CA ALA A 43 -14.95 11.85 18.02
C ALA A 43 -13.64 12.65 18.02
N VAL A 44 -13.10 12.89 19.22
CA VAL A 44 -11.71 13.28 19.47
C VAL A 44 -11.04 12.12 20.19
N VAL A 45 -10.10 11.45 19.53
CA VAL A 45 -9.33 10.37 20.16
C VAL A 45 -8.02 10.95 20.68
N LEU A 46 -7.87 10.95 22.01
CA LEU A 46 -6.62 11.29 22.70
C LEU A 46 -5.95 9.99 23.13
N LEU A 47 -4.85 9.63 22.47
CA LEU A 47 -3.99 8.53 22.94
C LEU A 47 -2.79 9.12 23.66
N SER A 48 -2.64 8.75 24.93
CA SER A 48 -1.46 9.04 25.73
C SER A 48 -0.57 7.80 25.75
N SER A 49 0.65 7.93 25.25
CA SER A 49 1.74 7.04 25.64
C SER A 49 2.78 7.87 26.37
N SER A 50 3.53 7.25 27.29
CA SER A 50 4.20 7.86 28.45
C SER A 50 5.24 8.96 28.18
N GLN A 51 5.46 9.42 26.95
CA GLN A 51 6.27 10.61 26.63
C GLN A 51 5.74 11.51 25.52
N ASP A 52 4.59 11.22 24.90
CA ASP A 52 4.02 12.02 23.80
C ASP A 52 2.49 12.16 23.94
N LEU A 53 1.98 13.38 23.76
CA LEU A 53 0.55 13.66 23.65
C LEU A 53 0.16 13.69 22.17
N ILE A 54 -0.59 12.70 21.70
CA ILE A 54 -1.06 12.63 20.32
C ILE A 54 -2.50 13.16 20.29
N CYS A 55 -2.71 14.32 19.66
CA CYS A 55 -4.04 14.87 19.39
C CYS A 55 -4.37 14.69 17.90
N GLY A 56 -5.21 13.71 17.56
CA GLY A 56 -5.73 13.55 16.20
C GLY A 56 -7.09 14.24 16.02
N PHE A 57 -7.34 14.82 14.85
CA PHE A 57 -8.66 15.33 14.43
C PHE A 57 -9.20 14.51 13.25
N LEU A 58 -10.48 14.14 13.31
CA LEU A 58 -11.22 13.59 12.17
C LEU A 58 -12.07 14.71 11.56
N LEU A 59 -11.79 15.11 10.32
CA LEU A 59 -12.60 16.04 9.53
C LEU A 59 -13.34 15.25 8.44
N PHE A 60 -14.66 15.15 8.56
CA PHE A 60 -15.49 14.60 7.49
C PHE A 60 -15.76 15.67 6.43
N ASN A 61 -15.42 15.38 5.17
CA ASN A 61 -15.70 16.25 4.04
C ASN A 61 -17.22 16.37 3.80
N LEU A 62 -17.78 17.55 4.05
CA LEU A 62 -18.86 18.07 3.22
C LEU A 62 -18.42 19.43 2.69
N VAL A 63 -18.78 19.71 1.43
CA VAL A 63 -18.56 20.93 0.64
C VAL A 63 -17.43 20.80 -0.39
N ALA A 64 -17.89 20.63 -1.63
CA ALA A 64 -17.15 20.74 -2.87
C ALA A 64 -16.53 22.14 -3.05
N ASN A 65 -15.40 22.18 -3.78
CA ASN A 65 -14.80 23.35 -4.42
C ASN A 65 -14.57 24.58 -3.54
N MET A 66 -13.34 24.79 -3.08
CA MET A 66 -12.78 26.14 -2.89
C MET A 66 -11.25 26.10 -2.85
N GLU A 67 -10.61 26.95 -3.65
CA GLU A 67 -9.17 27.18 -3.73
C GLU A 67 -8.60 27.62 -2.36
N PHE A 68 -7.73 26.80 -1.77
CA PHE A 68 -7.08 27.08 -0.48
C PHE A 68 -5.68 27.66 -0.67
N THR A 69 -5.55 28.74 -1.44
CA THR A 69 -4.27 29.46 -1.61
C THR A 69 -4.50 30.97 -1.58
N SER A 70 -4.49 31.59 -0.40
CA SER A 70 -4.12 33.02 -0.24
C SER A 70 -4.12 33.58 1.18
N LYS A 71 -4.69 32.91 2.20
CA LYS A 71 -4.90 33.53 3.53
C LYS A 71 -4.00 33.07 4.69
N ILE A 72 -2.86 32.43 4.40
CA ILE A 72 -1.79 32.22 5.38
C ILE A 72 -0.70 33.27 5.12
N ARG A 73 -0.92 34.54 5.49
CA ARG A 73 0.13 35.57 5.44
C ARG A 73 0.33 36.41 6.70
N HIS A 74 -0.44 36.19 7.77
CA HIS A 74 -0.28 36.95 9.01
C HIS A 74 -0.33 36.10 10.29
N LEU A 75 0.40 34.99 10.31
CA LEU A 75 0.83 34.37 11.56
C LEU A 75 2.36 34.50 11.61
N ARG A 76 2.82 35.44 12.44
CA ARG A 76 4.23 35.62 12.78
C ARG A 76 4.59 34.42 13.65
N VAL A 77 5.20 33.41 13.04
CA VAL A 77 5.77 32.25 13.74
C VAL A 77 7.08 32.74 14.36
N GLU A 78 7.08 32.91 15.68
CA GLU A 78 8.36 33.03 16.42
C GLU A 78 9.16 31.75 16.20
N SER A 79 10.45 31.95 15.94
CA SER A 79 11.45 30.98 15.54
C SER A 79 11.48 29.73 16.44
N ASP A 80 11.82 28.60 15.82
CA ASP A 80 12.09 27.28 16.41
C ASP A 80 10.98 26.22 16.27
N VAL A 81 10.28 26.22 15.13
CA VAL A 81 9.56 25.01 14.66
C VAL A 81 10.25 24.52 13.40
N GLU A 82 11.15 23.55 13.54
CA GLU A 82 11.65 22.78 12.39
C GLU A 82 10.45 22.14 11.69
N ALA A 83 10.44 22.22 10.35
CA ALA A 83 9.35 21.73 9.52
C ALA A 83 9.06 20.25 9.81
N LEU A 84 7.92 19.98 10.44
CA LEU A 84 7.40 18.63 10.64
C LEU A 84 7.04 18.04 9.27
N GLU A 85 7.73 16.98 8.86
CA GLU A 85 7.34 16.16 7.71
C GLU A 85 5.92 15.62 7.92
N THR A 86 5.02 15.94 7.00
CA THR A 86 3.66 15.37 6.95
C THR A 86 3.76 13.90 6.59
N LYS A 87 3.74 13.01 7.59
CA LYS A 87 3.55 11.57 7.36
C LYS A 87 2.06 11.26 7.26
N HIS A 88 1.62 10.89 6.06
CA HIS A 88 0.28 10.36 5.85
C HIS A 88 0.20 8.96 6.48
N TYR A 89 -0.52 8.85 7.60
CA TYR A 89 -0.85 7.56 8.19
C TYR A 89 -2.29 7.20 7.81
N ARG A 90 -2.46 6.06 7.13
CA ARG A 90 -3.78 5.47 6.91
C ARG A 90 -4.25 4.90 8.25
N VAL A 91 -5.23 5.54 8.88
CA VAL A 91 -5.97 4.90 9.97
C VAL A 91 -6.78 3.79 9.33
N ARG A 92 -6.47 2.53 9.65
CA ARG A 92 -7.31 1.41 9.21
C ARG A 92 -8.70 1.64 9.78
N GLY A 93 -9.66 1.88 8.89
CA GLY A 93 -11.06 1.63 9.23
C GLY A 93 -11.19 0.14 9.52
N GLU A 94 -11.78 -0.16 10.66
CA GLU A 94 -12.15 -1.49 11.10
C GLU A 94 -13.32 -2.00 10.22
N GLU A 95 -13.02 -2.31 8.97
CA GLU A 95 -13.77 -3.29 8.17
C GLU A 95 -12.79 -4.42 7.90
N ASP A 96 -12.63 -5.29 8.90
CA ASP A 96 -11.98 -6.60 8.75
C ASP A 96 -12.92 -7.49 7.93
N MET A 97 -13.02 -7.20 6.64
CA MET A 97 -13.48 -8.16 5.65
C MET A 97 -12.35 -9.19 5.58
N GLY A 98 -12.46 -10.23 6.41
CA GLY A 98 -11.37 -11.11 6.80
C GLY A 98 -10.43 -11.41 5.64
N SER A 99 -9.14 -11.11 5.82
CA SER A 99 -8.13 -11.45 4.82
C SER A 99 -8.26 -12.93 4.50
N LEU A 100 -8.64 -13.26 3.27
CA LEU A 100 -8.83 -14.63 2.82
C LEU A 100 -7.52 -15.41 3.01
N ALA A 101 -7.47 -16.27 4.03
CA ALA A 101 -6.33 -17.12 4.29
C ALA A 101 -6.24 -18.18 3.20
N THR A 102 -5.07 -18.33 2.58
CA THR A 102 -4.93 -19.23 1.43
C THR A 102 -5.19 -20.69 1.79
N ALA A 103 -4.83 -21.11 3.00
CA ALA A 103 -5.15 -22.46 3.50
C ALA A 103 -6.66 -22.69 3.61
N GLU A 104 -7.40 -21.75 4.22
CA GLU A 104 -8.86 -21.84 4.35
C GLU A 104 -9.57 -21.82 2.99
N VAL A 105 -9.08 -21.02 2.04
CA VAL A 105 -9.57 -21.01 0.66
C VAL A 105 -9.39 -22.39 0.03
N CYS A 106 -8.24 -23.04 0.21
CA CYS A 106 -7.99 -24.39 -0.31
C CYS A 106 -8.94 -25.42 0.31
N ASP A 107 -9.11 -25.41 1.63
CA ASP A 107 -9.95 -26.36 2.36
C ASP A 107 -11.43 -26.21 1.98
N THR A 108 -11.93 -24.97 1.91
CA THR A 108 -13.33 -24.66 1.61
C THR A 108 -13.66 -24.87 0.12
N ASN A 109 -12.67 -24.75 -0.76
CA ASN A 109 -12.85 -24.84 -2.22
C ASN A 109 -12.11 -26.02 -2.85
N ALA A 110 -11.94 -27.12 -2.13
CA ALA A 110 -11.20 -28.30 -2.58
C ALA A 110 -11.66 -28.82 -3.96
N ALA A 111 -12.95 -28.73 -4.27
CA ALA A 111 -13.49 -29.10 -5.57
C ALA A 111 -12.97 -28.18 -6.70
N LEU A 112 -12.91 -26.86 -6.47
CA LEU A 112 -12.38 -25.89 -7.43
C LEU A 112 -10.86 -26.05 -7.62
N VAL A 113 -10.14 -26.45 -6.56
CA VAL A 113 -8.73 -26.81 -6.64
C VAL A 113 -8.54 -28.06 -7.50
N ALA A 114 -9.36 -29.11 -7.29
CA ALA A 114 -9.25 -30.37 -8.02
C ALA A 114 -9.53 -30.22 -9.53
N VAL A 115 -10.46 -29.34 -9.92
CA VAL A 115 -10.76 -29.06 -11.34
C VAL A 115 -9.85 -27.99 -11.97
N GLY A 116 -8.97 -27.35 -11.18
CA GLY A 116 -8.00 -26.36 -11.65
C GLY A 116 -8.55 -24.94 -11.84
N ASP A 117 -9.74 -24.66 -11.31
CA ASP A 117 -10.33 -23.31 -11.28
C ASP A 117 -9.66 -22.43 -10.21
N ILE A 118 -9.17 -23.06 -9.14
CA ILE A 118 -8.19 -22.49 -8.21
C ILE A 118 -6.88 -23.26 -8.40
N ARG A 119 -5.78 -22.53 -8.57
CA ARG A 119 -4.45 -23.09 -8.82
C ARG A 119 -3.49 -22.63 -7.75
N VAL A 120 -2.88 -23.58 -7.05
CA VAL A 120 -1.82 -23.32 -6.06
C VAL A 120 -0.49 -23.21 -6.80
N LEU A 121 0.23 -22.10 -6.61
CA LEU A 121 1.57 -21.96 -7.18
C LEU A 121 2.58 -22.79 -6.37
N PRO A 122 3.64 -23.31 -7.02
CA PRO A 122 4.74 -23.94 -6.30
C PRO A 122 5.39 -23.00 -5.27
N PRO A 123 5.86 -23.51 -4.12
CA PRO A 123 6.40 -22.72 -3.01
C PRO A 123 7.85 -22.26 -3.27
N ILE A 124 8.06 -21.58 -4.40
CA ILE A 124 9.38 -21.10 -4.85
C ILE A 124 9.61 -19.61 -4.58
N PHE A 125 8.59 -18.91 -4.09
CA PHE A 125 8.62 -17.47 -3.87
C PHE A 125 9.03 -17.13 -2.44
N LYS A 126 9.94 -16.17 -2.32
CA LYS A 126 10.27 -15.51 -1.06
C LYS A 126 9.38 -14.28 -0.86
N THR A 127 9.15 -13.96 0.40
CA THR A 127 8.30 -12.85 0.85
C THR A 127 9.12 -11.59 1.07
N TYR A 128 8.69 -10.49 0.44
CA TYR A 128 9.23 -9.14 0.60
C TYR A 128 8.07 -8.14 0.74
N GLY A 129 8.38 -6.92 1.18
CA GLY A 129 7.36 -5.90 1.44
C GLY A 129 6.72 -6.02 2.83
N GLN A 130 6.08 -4.95 3.30
CA GLN A 130 5.37 -4.95 4.58
C GLN A 130 4.05 -5.72 4.51
N CYS A 131 3.37 -5.69 3.36
CA CYS A 131 2.09 -6.35 3.20
C CYS A 131 2.31 -7.87 3.00
N ARG A 132 2.16 -8.62 4.09
CA ARG A 132 2.39 -10.07 4.11
C ARG A 132 1.25 -10.85 3.47
N ALA A 133 0.03 -10.34 3.55
CA ALA A 133 -1.15 -10.93 2.91
C ALA A 133 -1.80 -9.90 2.00
N PHE A 134 -2.04 -10.25 0.74
CA PHE A 134 -2.60 -9.35 -0.27
C PHE A 134 -3.33 -10.14 -1.34
N SER A 135 -4.36 -9.52 -1.93
CA SER A 135 -5.13 -10.08 -3.02
C SER A 135 -5.58 -9.00 -4.00
N GLY A 136 -6.00 -9.42 -5.19
CA GLY A 136 -6.52 -8.51 -6.20
C GLY A 136 -6.48 -9.06 -7.62
N PRO A 137 -7.06 -8.32 -8.58
CA PRO A 137 -7.04 -8.68 -9.98
C PRO A 137 -5.63 -8.58 -10.56
N ILE A 138 -5.27 -9.52 -11.42
CA ILE A 138 -3.94 -9.70 -12.00
C ILE A 138 -3.80 -8.84 -13.25
N VAL A 139 -2.66 -8.17 -13.36
CA VAL A 139 -2.11 -7.68 -14.62
C VAL A 139 -0.88 -8.51 -14.96
N THR A 140 -0.85 -9.13 -16.14
CA THR A 140 0.30 -9.95 -16.55
C THR A 140 1.30 -9.19 -17.39
N LEU A 141 2.57 -9.50 -17.19
CA LEU A 141 3.68 -8.95 -17.97
C LEU A 141 4.71 -10.04 -18.24
N LYS A 142 5.07 -10.24 -19.50
CA LYS A 142 6.17 -11.13 -19.90
C LYS A 142 7.37 -10.30 -20.36
N VAL A 143 8.51 -10.49 -19.72
CA VAL A 143 9.78 -9.81 -20.03
C VAL A 143 10.94 -10.78 -19.85
N PHE A 144 12.12 -10.42 -20.37
CA PHE A 144 13.34 -11.18 -20.08
C PHE A 144 14.48 -10.23 -19.79
N GLU A 145 14.88 -10.18 -18.52
CA GLU A 145 15.99 -9.35 -18.03
C GLU A 145 15.88 -7.86 -18.41
N ASP A 146 14.66 -7.36 -18.55
CA ASP A 146 14.33 -5.99 -18.93
C ASP A 146 13.18 -5.46 -18.05
N ASN A 147 13.28 -4.22 -17.57
CA ASN A 147 12.27 -3.66 -16.67
C ASN A 147 11.63 -2.34 -17.12
N VAL A 148 11.79 -1.97 -18.39
CA VAL A 148 11.14 -0.75 -18.92
C VAL A 148 9.62 -0.90 -18.84
N LEU A 149 9.08 -2.03 -19.32
CA LEU A 149 7.63 -2.27 -19.28
C LEU A 149 7.11 -2.51 -17.86
N VAL A 150 7.96 -3.01 -16.94
CA VAL A 150 7.63 -3.13 -15.51
C VAL A 150 7.35 -1.76 -14.92
N ARG A 151 8.27 -0.80 -15.14
CA ARG A 151 8.11 0.59 -14.72
C ARG A 151 6.86 1.20 -15.32
N GLU A 152 6.68 1.10 -16.64
CA GLU A 152 5.53 1.70 -17.32
C GLU A 152 4.18 1.23 -16.76
N LEU A 153 4.05 -0.06 -16.43
CA LEU A 153 2.82 -0.56 -15.80
C LEU A 153 2.65 -0.04 -14.37
N LEU A 154 3.72 -0.03 -13.57
CA LEU A 154 3.66 0.47 -12.19
C LEU A 154 3.40 1.99 -12.11
N GLU A 155 3.72 2.75 -13.16
CA GLU A 155 3.37 4.19 -13.27
C GLU A 155 1.87 4.41 -13.55
N THR A 156 1.10 3.36 -13.87
CA THR A 156 -0.37 3.43 -13.95
C THR A 156 -1.02 3.23 -12.58
N LYS A 157 -2.25 3.70 -12.40
CA LYS A 157 -3.01 3.49 -11.17
C LYS A 157 -3.20 1.99 -10.90
N GLY A 158 -2.77 1.51 -9.75
CA GLY A 158 -2.89 0.11 -9.36
C GLY A 158 -4.32 -0.31 -9.11
N GLU A 159 -5.12 0.53 -8.44
CA GLU A 159 -6.53 0.25 -8.13
C GLU A 159 -6.72 -1.11 -7.43
N GLY A 160 -5.79 -1.47 -6.55
CA GLY A 160 -5.81 -2.76 -5.84
C GLY A 160 -5.37 -3.96 -6.69
N ARG A 161 -4.93 -3.75 -7.93
CA ARG A 161 -4.41 -4.82 -8.79
C ARG A 161 -3.05 -5.33 -8.32
N ILE A 162 -2.68 -6.49 -8.86
CA ILE A 162 -1.41 -7.16 -8.63
C ILE A 162 -0.69 -7.34 -9.95
N LEU A 163 0.56 -6.88 -10.02
CA LEU A 163 1.39 -7.06 -11.21
C LEU A 163 2.11 -8.42 -11.14
N VAL A 164 1.80 -9.33 -12.07
CA VAL A 164 2.46 -10.64 -12.20
C VAL A 164 3.44 -10.59 -13.36
N ILE A 165 4.72 -10.68 -13.05
CA ILE A 165 5.84 -10.55 -13.99
C ILE A 165 6.44 -11.92 -14.25
N ASP A 166 6.29 -12.43 -15.46
CA ASP A 166 7.09 -13.54 -15.95
C ASP A 166 8.42 -13.02 -16.51
N GLY A 167 9.46 -13.10 -15.68
CA GLY A 167 10.84 -12.76 -16.02
C GLY A 167 11.65 -13.92 -16.62
N GLY A 168 10.98 -15.02 -16.98
CA GLY A 168 11.62 -16.26 -17.41
C GLY A 168 12.39 -16.98 -16.29
N GLY A 169 12.15 -16.64 -15.03
CA GLY A 169 12.84 -17.23 -13.88
C GLY A 169 14.33 -16.88 -13.80
N SER A 170 14.78 -15.80 -14.47
CA SER A 170 16.19 -15.46 -14.48
C SER A 170 16.70 -15.07 -13.08
N MET A 171 17.85 -15.64 -12.72
CA MET A 171 18.57 -15.37 -11.48
C MET A 171 19.78 -14.44 -11.68
N ARG A 172 19.93 -13.83 -12.86
CA ARG A 172 21.14 -13.06 -13.24
C ARG A 172 21.00 -11.56 -13.05
N CYS A 173 19.78 -11.05 -12.91
CA CYS A 173 19.52 -9.63 -12.67
C CYS A 173 18.16 -9.41 -12.00
N ALA A 174 17.99 -8.25 -11.37
CA ALA A 174 16.77 -7.85 -10.73
C ALA A 174 15.86 -7.04 -11.67
N LEU A 175 14.58 -7.41 -11.70
CA LEU A 175 13.53 -6.71 -12.46
C LEU A 175 12.89 -5.58 -11.64
N VAL A 176 12.77 -5.78 -10.32
CA VAL A 176 12.19 -4.81 -9.37
C VAL A 176 13.23 -4.40 -8.35
N GLY A 177 13.32 -3.09 -8.08
CA GLY A 177 14.16 -2.52 -7.02
C GLY A 177 13.34 -1.56 -6.13
N GLY A 178 13.99 -0.92 -5.16
CA GLY A 178 13.34 -0.12 -4.11
C GLY A 178 12.43 0.97 -4.68
N ASN A 179 12.95 1.75 -5.64
CA ASN A 179 12.18 2.78 -6.36
C ASN A 179 10.90 2.25 -7.03
N LEU A 180 10.91 1.01 -7.54
CA LEU A 180 9.73 0.41 -8.16
C LEU A 180 8.74 -0.13 -7.11
N GLY A 181 9.24 -0.64 -5.98
CA GLY A 181 8.40 -0.98 -4.82
C GLY A 181 7.66 0.25 -4.26
N GLN A 182 8.39 1.36 -4.07
CA GLN A 182 7.81 2.61 -3.60
C GLN A 182 6.81 3.19 -4.61
N LEU A 183 7.12 3.12 -5.91
CA LEU A 183 6.20 3.53 -6.97
C LEU A 183 4.90 2.71 -6.92
N ALA A 184 4.99 1.39 -6.78
CA ALA A 184 3.83 0.52 -6.71
C ALA A 184 2.91 0.88 -5.53
N GLN A 185 3.50 1.11 -4.34
CA GLN A 185 2.76 1.61 -3.17
C GLN A 185 2.08 2.95 -3.48
N ASN A 186 2.82 3.92 -4.02
CA ASN A 186 2.30 5.27 -4.30
C ASN A 186 1.17 5.26 -5.31
N MET A 187 1.21 4.34 -6.28
CA MET A 187 0.19 4.19 -7.31
C MET A 187 -0.97 3.27 -6.89
N GLY A 188 -0.95 2.71 -5.68
CA GLY A 188 -2.04 1.91 -5.12
C GLY A 188 -2.15 0.49 -5.69
N TRP A 189 -1.01 -0.12 -6.02
CA TRP A 189 -0.94 -1.55 -6.31
C TRP A 189 -0.96 -2.35 -4.99
N ASN A 190 -1.72 -3.45 -4.95
CA ASN A 190 -1.74 -4.32 -3.77
C ASN A 190 -0.50 -5.22 -3.70
N GLY A 191 0.08 -5.56 -4.86
CA GLY A 191 1.30 -6.33 -4.87
C GLY A 191 1.99 -6.51 -6.22
N ILE A 192 3.17 -7.11 -6.15
CA ILE A 192 4.01 -7.50 -7.29
C ILE A 192 4.49 -8.94 -7.08
N VAL A 193 4.29 -9.80 -8.08
CA VAL A 193 4.83 -11.16 -8.11
C VAL A 193 5.82 -11.26 -9.26
N VAL A 194 7.05 -11.71 -8.98
CA VAL A 194 8.16 -11.74 -9.93
C VAL A 194 8.68 -13.17 -10.08
N ASN A 195 8.45 -13.79 -11.24
CA ASN A 195 9.18 -14.98 -11.67
C ASN A 195 10.60 -14.57 -12.12
N GLY A 196 11.44 -14.22 -11.14
CA GLY A 196 12.79 -13.69 -11.32
C GLY A 196 13.30 -13.07 -10.03
N CYS A 197 14.37 -12.28 -10.13
CA CYS A 197 14.97 -11.61 -8.97
C CYS A 197 14.49 -10.16 -8.77
N ILE A 198 14.64 -9.70 -7.53
CA ILE A 198 14.49 -8.29 -7.12
C ILE A 198 15.79 -7.77 -6.48
N ARG A 199 15.83 -6.51 -6.08
CA ARG A 199 16.95 -5.92 -5.32
C ARG A 199 16.46 -4.81 -4.39
N ASP A 200 17.39 -4.22 -3.64
CA ASP A 200 17.11 -3.16 -2.66
C ASP A 200 16.05 -3.63 -1.64
N VAL A 201 16.28 -4.84 -1.11
CA VAL A 201 15.31 -5.59 -0.28
C VAL A 201 14.85 -4.78 0.94
N ASP A 202 15.75 -4.06 1.59
CA ASP A 202 15.41 -3.26 2.77
C ASP A 202 14.46 -2.10 2.44
N GLU A 203 14.67 -1.45 1.28
CA GLU A 203 13.75 -0.42 0.79
C GLU A 203 12.38 -1.01 0.48
N ILE A 204 12.34 -2.14 -0.24
CA ILE A 204 11.08 -2.85 -0.57
C ILE A 204 10.35 -3.27 0.71
N ASN A 205 11.07 -3.79 1.71
CA ASN A 205 10.51 -4.18 3.00
C ASN A 205 10.03 -2.99 3.85
N GLY A 206 10.36 -1.76 3.48
CA GLY A 206 9.79 -0.53 4.04
C GLY A 206 8.47 -0.11 3.37
N CYS A 207 8.12 -0.67 2.22
CA CYS A 207 6.93 -0.29 1.46
C CYS A 207 5.67 -1.08 1.90
N ASP A 208 4.54 -0.39 1.98
CA ASP A 208 3.19 -0.94 2.23
C ASP A 208 2.60 -1.55 0.95
N VAL A 209 3.30 -2.56 0.42
CA VAL A 209 2.92 -3.33 -0.78
C VAL A 209 3.40 -4.76 -0.61
N GLY A 210 2.65 -5.72 -1.15
CA GLY A 210 3.04 -7.13 -1.12
C GLY A 210 4.02 -7.47 -2.23
N VAL A 211 5.15 -8.10 -1.93
CA VAL A 211 6.09 -8.54 -2.97
C VAL A 211 6.45 -10.01 -2.81
N ARG A 212 6.42 -10.74 -3.93
CA ARG A 212 6.86 -12.13 -4.03
C ARG A 212 7.87 -12.26 -5.17
N ALA A 213 9.01 -12.87 -4.91
CA ALA A 213 10.05 -13.08 -5.92
C ALA A 213 10.90 -14.31 -5.63
N LEU A 214 11.60 -14.85 -6.63
CA LEU A 214 12.43 -16.05 -6.44
C LEU A 214 13.63 -15.79 -5.52
N ALA A 215 14.32 -14.67 -5.71
CA ALA A 215 15.44 -14.24 -4.87
C ALA A 215 15.75 -12.75 -5.02
N SER A 216 16.75 -12.29 -4.27
CA SER A 216 17.39 -11.00 -4.47
C SER A 216 18.67 -11.16 -5.31
N HIS A 217 18.94 -10.22 -6.22
CA HIS A 217 20.18 -10.16 -7.00
C HIS A 217 20.61 -8.69 -7.20
N PRO A 218 21.86 -8.29 -6.92
CA PRO A 218 22.25 -6.88 -6.91
C PRO A 218 22.28 -6.21 -8.30
N GLN A 219 22.57 -6.97 -9.35
CA GLN A 219 22.67 -6.46 -10.72
C GLN A 219 21.31 -5.99 -11.25
N LYS A 220 21.25 -4.77 -11.80
CA LYS A 220 20.07 -4.25 -12.50
C LYS A 220 19.81 -4.98 -13.82
N SER A 221 18.54 -5.07 -14.22
CA SER A 221 18.13 -5.48 -15.57
C SER A 221 18.59 -4.51 -16.66
N TYR A 222 18.44 -4.94 -17.92
CA TYR A 222 18.55 -4.07 -19.09
C TYR A 222 17.36 -3.11 -19.19
N LYS A 223 17.49 -2.15 -20.12
CA LYS A 223 16.50 -1.09 -20.39
C LYS A 223 16.28 -0.88 -21.89
N ARG A 224 15.88 -1.94 -22.59
CA ARG A 224 15.64 -2.01 -24.03
C ARG A 224 14.17 -1.82 -24.40
N GLY A 225 13.23 -1.97 -23.46
CA GLY A 225 11.81 -1.80 -23.78
C GLY A 225 11.14 -3.03 -24.39
N ILE A 226 11.72 -4.22 -24.19
CA ILE A 226 11.26 -5.46 -24.84
C ILE A 226 10.40 -6.26 -23.86
N GLY A 227 9.25 -6.73 -24.33
CA GLY A 227 8.34 -7.61 -23.62
C GLY A 227 6.91 -7.49 -24.13
N GLU A 228 5.99 -8.18 -23.47
CA GLU A 228 4.60 -8.29 -23.86
C GLU A 228 3.71 -8.07 -22.62
N LYS A 229 2.81 -7.08 -22.68
CA LYS A 229 1.83 -6.77 -21.62
C LYS A 229 0.53 -7.54 -21.89
N HIS A 230 -0.18 -7.93 -20.83
CA HIS A 230 -1.51 -8.55 -20.92
C HIS A 230 -1.55 -9.87 -21.72
N VAL A 231 -0.44 -10.60 -21.74
CA VAL A 231 -0.36 -11.95 -22.35
C VAL A 231 -0.43 -13.03 -21.27
N PRO A 232 -0.97 -14.21 -21.57
CA PRO A 232 -0.90 -15.34 -20.65
C PRO A 232 0.57 -15.66 -20.31
N VAL A 233 0.85 -15.88 -19.03
CA VAL A 233 2.18 -16.25 -18.54
C VAL A 233 2.16 -17.62 -17.90
N ASN A 234 3.27 -18.37 -18.02
CA ASN A 234 3.41 -19.68 -17.39
C ASN A 234 4.54 -19.62 -16.37
N ILE A 235 4.19 -19.71 -15.10
CA ILE A 235 5.13 -19.65 -14.00
C ILE A 235 5.13 -21.01 -13.31
N ALA A 236 6.26 -21.71 -13.41
CA ALA A 236 6.48 -23.02 -12.79
C ALA A 236 5.39 -24.07 -13.08
N GLY A 237 4.83 -24.04 -14.29
CA GLY A 237 3.78 -24.98 -14.73
C GLY A 237 2.35 -24.46 -14.54
N THR A 238 2.17 -23.32 -13.86
CA THR A 238 0.86 -22.68 -13.69
C THR A 238 0.64 -21.62 -14.76
N LEU A 239 -0.39 -21.82 -15.60
CA LEU A 239 -0.86 -20.81 -16.54
C LEU A 239 -1.68 -19.74 -15.79
N ILE A 240 -1.35 -18.47 -16.04
CA ILE A 240 -1.98 -17.31 -15.41
C ILE A 240 -2.39 -16.34 -16.51
N HIS A 241 -3.64 -15.90 -16.46
CA HIS A 241 -4.20 -14.95 -17.41
C HIS A 241 -4.38 -13.56 -16.79
N ASP A 242 -4.31 -12.54 -17.64
CA ASP A 242 -4.68 -11.17 -17.26
C ASP A 242 -6.16 -11.13 -16.82
N GLY A 243 -6.46 -10.40 -15.75
CA GLY A 243 -7.80 -10.29 -15.17
C GLY A 243 -8.22 -11.42 -14.22
N GLU A 244 -7.45 -12.50 -14.11
CA GLU A 244 -7.62 -13.49 -13.04
C GLU A 244 -7.32 -12.88 -11.67
N TRP A 245 -7.60 -13.60 -10.58
CA TRP A 245 -7.39 -13.12 -9.22
C TRP A 245 -6.24 -13.84 -8.55
N LEU A 246 -5.44 -13.08 -7.80
CA LEU A 246 -4.35 -13.60 -6.98
C LEU A 246 -4.65 -13.40 -5.51
N TYR A 247 -4.34 -14.41 -4.69
CA TYR A 247 -4.32 -14.34 -3.24
C TYR A 247 -2.98 -14.83 -2.76
N ALA A 248 -2.31 -14.07 -1.91
CA ALA A 248 -1.03 -14.44 -1.36
C ALA A 248 -0.98 -14.13 0.13
N ASP A 249 -0.41 -15.04 0.90
CA ASP A 249 -0.08 -14.84 2.31
C ASP A 249 1.28 -15.50 2.62
N SER A 250 1.50 -15.90 3.87
CA SER A 250 2.75 -16.53 4.28
C SER A 250 2.85 -18.01 3.87
N ASP A 251 1.73 -18.67 3.60
CA ASP A 251 1.69 -20.09 3.24
C ASP A 251 1.91 -20.28 1.74
N GLY A 252 1.36 -19.39 0.91
CA GLY A 252 1.55 -19.51 -0.53
C GLY A 252 0.86 -18.47 -1.38
N ILE A 253 0.69 -18.83 -2.66
CA ILE A 253 0.01 -18.01 -3.66
C ILE A 253 -1.03 -18.89 -4.36
N LEU A 254 -2.25 -18.37 -4.47
CA LEU A 254 -3.36 -18.95 -5.22
C LEU A 254 -3.73 -18.06 -6.39
N ILE A 255 -4.15 -18.69 -7.49
CA ILE A 255 -4.77 -18.03 -8.64
C ILE A 255 -6.17 -18.60 -8.80
N SER A 256 -7.17 -17.74 -8.97
CA SER A 256 -8.53 -18.13 -9.31
C SER A 256 -8.99 -17.43 -10.59
N LYS A 257 -9.92 -18.06 -11.31
CA LYS A 257 -10.51 -17.47 -12.52
C LYS A 257 -11.24 -16.15 -12.29
N GLY A 258 -11.71 -15.89 -11.07
CA GLY A 258 -12.43 -14.69 -10.67
C GLY A 258 -12.33 -14.44 -9.16
N GLU A 259 -12.91 -13.34 -8.71
CA GLU A 259 -12.97 -12.99 -7.29
C GLU A 259 -13.66 -14.09 -6.49
N LEU A 260 -13.05 -14.48 -5.37
CA LEU A 260 -13.61 -15.44 -4.44
C LEU A 260 -14.39 -14.64 -3.40
N SER A 261 -15.68 -14.95 -3.27
CA SER A 261 -16.49 -14.52 -2.14
C SER A 261 -16.54 -15.68 -1.16
N LEU A 262 -16.06 -15.47 0.06
CA LEU A 262 -16.38 -16.35 1.19
C LEU A 262 -17.56 -15.78 1.96
#